data_AF-A0A5J4FXE9-F1
#
_entry.id   AF-A0A5J4FXE9-F1
#
_cell.length_a   1.000
_cell.length_b   1.000
_cell.length_c   1.000
_cell.angle_alpha   90.00
_cell.angle_beta   90.00
_cell.angle_gamma   90.00
#
_symmetry.space_group_name_H-M   'P 1'
#
loop_
_entity.id
_entity.type
_entity.pdbx_description
1 polymer ?
#
loop_
_entity_poly.entity_id
_entity_poly.type
_entity_poly.pdbx_seq_one_letter_code
_entity_poly.pdbx_strand_id
1 'polypeptide(L)' 'MTTISIKEELHFDRTSFDTLEEFQMYVLLKQNNQQFTEEQVALVKERIAEADLCEEPGLTWEQVKKALRTKNA' A
#
# COMPACT_ATOMS: atom_id res chain seq x y z
N MET A 1 -31.29 3.23 -11.45
CA MET A 1 -30.10 4.03 -11.81
C MET A 1 -29.84 4.97 -10.65
N THR A 2 -28.67 4.91 -10.04
CA THR A 2 -28.30 5.75 -8.90
C THR A 2 -27.33 6.81 -9.38
N THR A 3 -27.74 8.08 -9.38
CA THR A 3 -26.91 9.19 -9.82
C THR A 3 -26.07 9.69 -8.65
N ILE A 4 -24.77 9.41 -8.67
CA ILE A 4 -23.83 9.97 -7.70
C ILE A 4 -23.48 11.39 -8.19
N SER A 5 -23.80 12.41 -7.39
CA SER A 5 -23.50 13.81 -7.71
C SER A 5 -22.34 14.29 -6.85
N ILE A 6 -21.15 14.40 -7.44
CA ILE A 6 -19.96 14.94 -6.75
C ILE A 6 -20.01 16.48 -6.92
N LYS A 7 -20.14 17.20 -5.81
CA LYS A 7 -20.29 18.68 -5.77
C LYS A 7 -18.95 19.43 -5.65
N GLU A 8 -17.83 18.73 -5.57
CA GLU A 8 -16.49 19.31 -5.49
C GLU A 8 -15.80 19.25 -6.86
N GLU A 9 -15.05 20.30 -7.21
CA GLU A 9 -14.17 20.29 -8.38
C GLU A 9 -13.07 19.24 -8.18
N LEU A 10 -13.20 18.11 -8.88
CA LEU A 10 -12.20 17.08 -8.88
C LEU A 10 -11.04 17.51 -9.77
N HIS A 11 -9.97 18.02 -9.15
CA HIS A 11 -8.71 18.26 -9.85
C HIS A 11 -7.97 16.94 -10.06
N PHE A 12 -8.23 16.31 -11.20
CA PHE A 12 -7.55 15.10 -11.62
C PHE A 12 -6.16 15.43 -12.19
N ASP A 13 -5.13 14.72 -11.75
CA ASP A 13 -3.81 14.74 -12.38
C ASP A 13 -3.74 13.85 -13.63
N ARG A 14 -4.72 12.97 -13.83
CA ARG A 14 -4.89 12.12 -15.02
C ARG A 14 -6.22 12.41 -15.70
N THR A 15 -6.21 12.54 -17.02
CA THR A 15 -7.36 12.95 -17.84
C THR A 15 -8.00 11.81 -18.65
N SER A 16 -7.44 10.60 -18.60
CA SER A 16 -7.96 9.43 -19.33
C SER A 16 -7.87 8.15 -18.50
N PHE A 17 -8.89 7.30 -18.63
CA PHE A 17 -9.03 6.01 -17.94
C PHE A 17 -9.62 5.00 -18.92
N ASP A 18 -9.11 3.77 -18.89
CA ASP A 18 -9.51 2.71 -19.81
C ASP A 18 -10.82 2.05 -19.39
N THR A 19 -11.12 2.02 -18.09
CA THR A 19 -12.37 1.47 -17.55
C THR A 19 -12.96 2.33 -16.43
N LEU A 20 -14.25 2.11 -16.12
CA LEU A 20 -14.93 2.78 -15.01
C LEU A 20 -14.33 2.37 -13.66
N GLU A 21 -13.90 1.13 -13.52
CA GLU A 21 -13.26 0.61 -12.31
C GLU A 21 -11.93 1.33 -12.04
N GLU A 22 -11.17 1.62 -13.10
CA GLU A 22 -9.91 2.39 -12.99
C GLU A 22 -10.17 3.81 -12.47
N PHE A 23 -11.19 4.47 -13.02
CA PHE A 23 -11.62 5.79 -12.55
C PHE A 23 -12.05 5.77 -11.07
N GLN A 24 -12.88 4.79 -10.68
CA GLN A 24 -13.35 4.66 -9.30
C GLN A 24 -12.20 4.42 -8.32
N MET A 25 -11.26 3.53 -8.67
CA MET A 25 -10.07 3.26 -7.87
C MET A 25 -9.23 4.53 -7.70
N TYR A 26 -9.02 5.25 -8.79
CA TYR A 26 -8.26 6.49 -8.77
C TYR A 26 -8.89 7.56 -7.86
N VAL A 27 -10.23 7.74 -7.92
CA VAL A 27 -10.95 8.67 -7.02
C VAL A 27 -10.79 8.26 -5.56
N LEU A 28 -10.93 6.97 -5.25
CA LEU A 28 -10.75 6.46 -3.89
C LEU A 28 -9.32 6.71 -3.37
N LEU A 29 -8.30 6.48 -4.19
CA LEU A 29 -6.90 6.72 -3.82
C LEU A 29 -6.60 8.21 -3.64
N LYS A 30 -7.16 9.08 -4.49
CA LYS A 30 -7.00 10.55 -4.36
C LYS A 30 -7.68 11.10 -3.11
N GLN A 31 -8.88 10.62 -2.79
CA GLN A 31 -9.56 10.98 -1.55
C GLN A 31 -8.84 10.41 -0.32
N ASN A 32 -8.24 9.22 -0.46
CA ASN A 32 -7.38 8.60 0.54
C ASN A 32 -5.91 9.05 0.45
N ASN A 33 -5.63 10.27 -0.02
CA ASN A 33 -4.36 10.97 0.27
C ASN A 33 -4.25 11.27 1.78
N GLN A 34 -4.46 10.26 2.64
CA GLN A 34 -3.99 10.27 4.00
C GLN A 34 -2.47 10.38 3.91
N GLN A 35 -1.97 11.57 4.20
CA GLN A 35 -0.59 11.67 4.64
C GLN A 35 -0.41 10.70 5.80
N PHE A 36 0.59 9.83 5.69
CA PHE A 36 0.99 9.00 6.81
C PHE A 36 1.23 9.90 8.02
N THR A 37 0.76 9.47 9.19
CA THR A 37 1.10 10.17 10.43
C THR A 37 2.61 10.16 10.62
N GLU A 38 3.14 11.12 11.38
CA GLU A 38 4.58 11.17 11.67
C GLU A 38 5.09 9.85 12.27
N GLU A 39 4.27 9.20 13.11
CA GLU A 39 4.55 7.87 13.69
C GLU A 39 4.65 6.77 12.62
N GLN A 40 3.75 6.75 11.65
CA GLN A 40 3.77 5.78 10.55
C GLN A 40 5.01 5.99 9.67
N VAL A 41 5.35 7.24 9.38
CA VAL A 41 6.58 7.57 8.64
C VAL A 41 7.82 7.16 9.42
N ALA A 42 7.85 7.39 10.73
CA ALA A 42 8.97 6.99 11.59
C ALA A 42 9.15 5.47 11.59
N LEU A 43 8.06 4.71 11.72
CA LEU A 43 8.08 3.24 11.67
C LEU A 43 8.64 2.72 10.33
N VAL A 44 8.20 3.29 9.20
CA VAL A 44 8.70 2.88 7.88
C VAL A 44 10.21 3.17 7.76
N LYS A 45 10.67 4.34 8.23
CA LYS A 45 12.10 4.69 8.22
C LYS A 45 12.93 3.75 9.10
N GLU A 46 12.41 3.38 10.26
CA GLU A 46 13.06 2.41 11.16
C GLU A 46 13.25 1.06 10.47
N ARG A 47 12.22 0.54 9.78
CA ARG A 47 12.31 -0.74 9.06
C ARG A 47 13.25 -0.71 7.87
N ILE A 48 13.34 0.41 7.17
CA ILE A 48 14.32 0.59 6.09
C ILE A 48 15.73 0.55 6.67
N ALA A 49 15.99 1.27 7.77
CA ALA A 49 17.29 1.25 8.43
C ALA A 49 17.67 -0.16 8.94
N GLU A 50 16.71 -0.91 9.49
CA GLU A 50 16.91 -2.31 9.90
C GLU A 50 17.28 -3.20 8.70
N ALA A 51 16.60 -3.02 7.56
CA ALA A 51 16.88 -3.77 6.33
C ALA A 51 18.25 -3.41 5.73
N ASP A 52 18.63 -2.14 5.72
CA ASP A 52 19.93 -1.67 5.21
C ASP A 52 21.11 -2.19 6.05
N LEU A 53 20.88 -2.44 7.34
CA LEU A 53 21.87 -3.02 8.26
C LEU A 53 21.90 -4.56 8.23
N CYS A 54 20.97 -5.20 7.52
CA CYS A 54 20.88 -6.64 7.46
C CYS A 54 21.87 -7.19 6.43
N GLU A 55 23.01 -7.70 6.92
CA GLU A 55 24.06 -8.29 6.08
C GLU A 55 23.71 -9.72 5.60
N GLU A 56 22.72 -10.36 6.22
CA GLU A 56 22.34 -11.73 5.89
C GLU A 56 21.38 -11.81 4.69
N PRO A 57 21.57 -12.78 3.77
CA PRO A 57 20.62 -13.00 2.70
C PRO A 57 19.27 -13.42 3.28
N GLY A 58 18.20 -12.75 2.85
CA GLY A 58 16.83 -13.06 3.27
C GLY A 58 16.42 -14.51 2.98
N LEU A 59 15.46 -15.00 3.76
CA LEU A 59 14.94 -16.37 3.60
C LEU A 59 13.96 -16.46 2.42
N THR A 60 14.00 -17.58 1.72
CA THR A 60 12.97 -17.93 0.74
C THR A 60 11.67 -18.31 1.45
N TRP A 61 10.54 -18.12 0.78
CA TRP A 61 9.22 -18.42 1.34
C TRP A 61 9.06 -19.90 1.74
N GLU A 62 9.68 -20.82 1.01
CA GLU A 62 9.67 -22.25 1.36
C GLU A 62 10.47 -22.58 2.63
N GLN A 63 11.58 -21.88 2.88
CA GLN A 63 12.34 -21.99 4.13
C GLN A 63 11.51 -21.51 5.32
N VAL A 64 10.80 -20.39 5.16
CA VAL A 64 9.91 -19.84 6.19
C VAL A 64 8.78 -20.84 6.51
N LYS A 65 8.10 -21.39 5.49
CA LYS A 65 7.05 -22.41 5.68
C LYS A 65 7.58 -23.64 6.43
N LYS A 66 8.77 -24.11 6.09
CA LYS A 66 9.38 -25.29 6.72
C LYS A 66 9.66 -25.05 8.21
N ALA A 67 10.18 -23.89 8.58
CA ALA A 67 10.45 -23.51 9.97
C ALA A 67 9.16 -23.35 10.80
N LEU A 68 8.11 -22.79 10.23
CA LEU A 68 6.83 -22.63 10.92
C LEU A 68 6.11 -23.97 11.17
N ARG A 69 6.25 -24.93 10.25
CA ARG A 69 5.70 -26.29 10.43
C ARG A 69 6.39 -27.07 11.55
N THR A 70 7.68 -26.83 11.78
CA THR A 70 8.44 -27.51 12.83
C THR A 70 8.18 -26.94 14.23
N LYS A 71 7.71 -25.69 14.33
CA LYS A 71 7.44 -25.03 15.61
C LYS A 71 6.07 -25.39 16.23
N ASN A 72 5.19 -26.03 15.44
CA ASN A 72 3.85 -26.45 15.84
C ASN A 72 3.70 -27.99 15.95
N ALA A 73 4.82 -28.72 15.98
CA ALA A 73 4.89 -30.17 16.19
C ALA A 73 5.57 -30.45 17.54
#